data_AF-A0A0M9E5E8-F1
#
_entry.id   AF-A0A0M9E5E8-F1
#
_cell.length_a   1.000
_cell.length_b   1.000
_cell.length_c   1.000
_cell.angle_alpha   90.00
_cell.angle_beta   90.00
_cell.angle_gamma   90.00
#
_symmetry.space_group_name_H-M   'P 1'
#
loop_
_entity.id
_entity.type
_entity.pdbx_description
1 polymer ?
#
loop_
_entity_poly.entity_id
_entity_poly.type
_entity_poly.pdbx_seq_one_letter_code
_entity_poly.pdbx_strand_id
1 'polypeptide(L)'
;MVFYIGATDWNYSPEFSDLICESHIDSKYIPKFEHVLWDFSSKSIEFKGAIKAKIAHLLIQSHFHGMFKDAYHILLDYFSQLRPTQGINYTKVFFIYLAATQKPGEIKNFLELLRNKKQHEGGKNMIPILDELKLEGKLEGKLEGKLEGKLENQIEIIENMLNAHLNWDTIQQVTGIDIQQFEDIKLQLQAIKMPPVIADQALSNNTSQMSAYSEA
;
A
#
# COMPACT_ATOMS: atom_id res chain seq x y z
N MET A 1 3.73 -23.33 14.18
CA MET A 1 3.17 -23.08 12.83
C MET A 1 3.45 -21.64 12.48
N VAL A 2 4.00 -21.36 11.30
CA VAL A 2 4.35 -20.03 10.80
C VAL A 2 3.62 -19.81 9.48
N PHE A 3 2.98 -18.64 9.36
CA PHE A 3 2.36 -18.17 8.12
C PHE A 3 3.21 -17.04 7.56
N TYR A 4 3.74 -17.22 6.36
CA TYR A 4 4.57 -16.22 5.72
C TYR A 4 3.92 -15.72 4.44
N ILE A 5 3.84 -14.39 4.32
CA ILE A 5 3.33 -13.67 3.15
C ILE A 5 4.35 -12.55 2.89
N GLY A 6 5.31 -12.81 2.02
CA GLY A 6 6.36 -11.85 1.67
C GLY A 6 6.52 -11.66 0.18
N ALA A 7 7.38 -10.72 -0.19
CA ALA A 7 7.73 -10.43 -1.59
C ALA A 7 8.67 -11.48 -2.21
N THR A 8 9.38 -12.24 -1.38
CA THR A 8 10.32 -13.29 -1.78
C THR A 8 9.99 -14.58 -1.04
N ASP A 9 10.44 -15.71 -1.57
CA ASP A 9 10.31 -17.01 -0.90
C ASP A 9 10.98 -17.04 0.47
N TRP A 10 10.40 -17.83 1.37
CA TRP A 10 10.98 -18.09 2.67
C TRP A 10 12.24 -18.95 2.50
N ASN A 11 13.39 -18.34 2.74
CA ASN A 11 14.70 -18.98 2.59
C ASN A 11 15.34 -19.41 3.92
N TYR A 12 14.59 -19.39 5.02
CA TYR A 12 15.09 -19.77 6.35
C TYR A 12 14.69 -21.20 6.72
N SER A 13 15.48 -21.82 7.59
CA SER A 13 15.21 -23.17 8.09
C SER A 13 13.92 -23.22 8.92
N PRO A 14 13.14 -24.33 8.85
CA PRO A 14 11.99 -24.56 9.73
C PRO A 14 12.39 -24.88 11.18
N GLU A 15 13.68 -25.14 11.45
CA GLU A 15 14.18 -25.36 12.81
C GLU A 15 14.19 -24.06 13.61
N PHE A 16 13.58 -24.08 14.80
CA PHE A 16 13.49 -22.90 15.66
C PHE A 16 14.87 -22.34 16.03
N SER A 17 15.86 -23.22 16.25
CA SER A 17 17.22 -22.81 16.62
C SER A 17 17.89 -21.95 15.56
N ASP A 18 17.59 -22.20 14.29
CA ASP A 18 18.22 -21.53 13.16
C ASP A 18 17.66 -20.10 12.94
N LEU A 19 16.51 -19.80 13.57
CA LEU A 19 15.92 -18.46 13.59
C LEU A 19 16.53 -17.56 14.67
N ILE A 20 17.32 -18.10 15.60
CA ILE A 20 17.96 -17.35 16.67
C ILE A 20 19.35 -16.93 16.18
N CYS A 21 19.56 -15.62 15.99
CA CYS A 21 20.89 -15.08 15.72
C CYS A 21 21.86 -15.41 16.86
N GLU A 22 23.17 -15.36 16.59
CA GLU A 22 24.21 -15.63 17.59
C GLU A 22 23.89 -14.94 18.92
N SER A 23 23.66 -15.75 19.94
CA SER A 23 23.33 -15.29 21.29
C SER A 23 24.34 -15.88 22.28
N HIS A 24 24.56 -15.18 23.38
CA HIS A 24 25.36 -15.70 24.49
C HIS A 24 24.68 -16.85 25.26
N ILE A 25 23.49 -17.28 24.83
CA ILE A 25 22.71 -18.34 25.46
C ILE A 25 23.25 -19.69 24.99
N ASP A 26 23.61 -20.54 25.95
CA ASP A 26 24.04 -21.91 25.69
C ASP A 26 22.93 -22.68 24.94
N SER A 27 23.31 -23.34 23.84
CA SER A 27 22.45 -24.15 22.97
C SER A 27 21.54 -25.13 23.70
N LYS A 28 21.92 -25.59 24.90
CA LYS A 28 21.09 -26.50 25.71
C LYS A 28 19.79 -25.88 26.22
N TYR A 29 19.71 -24.54 26.28
CA TYR A 29 18.50 -23.81 26.65
C TYR A 29 17.68 -23.38 25.42
N ILE A 30 18.20 -23.61 24.22
CA ILE A 30 17.48 -23.33 22.97
C ILE A 30 16.60 -24.54 22.66
N PRO A 31 15.27 -24.37 22.63
CA PRO A 31 14.36 -25.44 22.22
C PRO A 31 14.67 -25.94 20.82
N LYS A 32 14.67 -27.26 20.65
CA LYS A 32 14.85 -27.92 19.35
C LYS A 32 13.52 -28.48 18.89
N PHE A 33 12.88 -27.78 17.96
CA PHE A 33 11.67 -28.22 17.30
C PHE A 33 11.53 -27.54 15.94
N GLU A 34 10.92 -28.27 15.01
CA GLU A 34 10.52 -27.72 13.72
C GLU A 34 9.15 -27.06 13.82
N HIS A 35 8.98 -25.94 13.12
CA HIS A 35 7.67 -25.38 12.89
C HIS A 35 7.12 -25.78 11.51
N VAL A 36 5.82 -26.06 11.45
CA VAL A 36 5.11 -26.16 10.17
C VAL A 36 5.09 -24.78 9.51
N LEU A 37 5.67 -24.65 8.32
CA LEU A 37 5.70 -23.42 7.52
C LEU A 37 4.65 -23.49 6.40
N TRP A 38 3.88 -22.40 6.27
CA TRP A 38 3.01 -22.15 5.13
C TRP A 38 3.49 -20.88 4.44
N ASP A 39 4.20 -21.07 3.33
CA ASP A 39 4.73 -19.99 2.52
C ASP A 39 3.73 -19.63 1.40
N PHE A 40 3.32 -18.36 1.36
CA PHE A 40 2.45 -17.81 0.33
C PHE A 40 3.12 -16.71 -0.53
N SER A 41 4.45 -16.60 -0.50
CA SER A 41 5.21 -15.72 -1.40
C SER A 41 5.01 -16.10 -2.86
N SER A 42 5.19 -17.38 -3.23
CA SER A 42 5.12 -17.84 -4.62
C SER A 42 3.78 -18.52 -4.93
N LYS A 43 2.90 -17.73 -5.58
CA LYS A 43 1.71 -18.10 -6.39
C LYS A 43 0.76 -19.24 -5.93
N SER A 44 -0.52 -18.86 -5.95
CA SER A 44 -1.73 -19.69 -6.14
C SER A 44 -2.04 -20.82 -5.16
N ILE A 45 -1.51 -20.81 -3.94
CA ILE A 45 -2.13 -21.63 -2.90
C ILE A 45 -3.53 -21.07 -2.66
N GLU A 46 -4.54 -21.80 -3.12
CA GLU A 46 -5.94 -21.48 -2.81
C GLU A 46 -6.08 -21.50 -1.28
N PHE A 47 -6.15 -20.32 -0.69
CA PHE A 47 -6.24 -20.20 0.75
C PHE A 47 -7.59 -20.78 1.21
N LYS A 48 -7.55 -22.00 1.78
CA LYS A 48 -8.73 -22.64 2.36
C LYS A 48 -9.01 -22.03 3.73
N GLY A 49 -9.87 -21.01 3.75
CA GLY A 49 -10.29 -20.39 5.00
C GLY A 49 -11.56 -19.56 4.86
N ALA A 50 -11.95 -18.92 5.97
CA ALA A 50 -13.12 -18.05 6.01
C ALA A 50 -12.96 -16.88 5.03
N ILE A 51 -14.07 -16.39 4.49
CA ILE A 51 -14.09 -15.36 3.44
C ILE A 51 -13.28 -14.11 3.80
N LYS A 52 -13.30 -13.69 5.07
CA LYS A 52 -12.52 -12.56 5.58
C LYS A 52 -11.01 -12.78 5.43
N ALA A 53 -10.54 -13.98 5.76
CA ALA A 53 -9.14 -14.33 5.66
C ALA A 53 -8.69 -14.47 4.20
N LYS A 54 -9.57 -15.00 3.32
CA LYS A 54 -9.33 -15.02 1.87
C LYS A 54 -9.14 -13.62 1.29
N ILE A 55 -10.01 -12.66 1.65
CA ILE A 55 -9.90 -11.26 1.21
C ILE A 55 -8.62 -10.62 1.76
N ALA A 56 -8.37 -10.76 3.07
CA ALA A 56 -7.16 -10.20 3.70
C ALA A 56 -5.88 -10.74 3.05
N HIS A 57 -5.81 -12.05 2.85
CA HIS A 57 -4.68 -12.72 2.20
C HIS A 57 -4.43 -12.16 0.80
N LEU A 58 -5.47 -12.09 -0.03
CA LEU A 58 -5.36 -11.62 -1.40
C LEU A 58 -4.93 -10.14 -1.47
N LEU A 59 -5.44 -9.29 -0.59
CA LEU A 59 -5.05 -7.88 -0.54
C LEU A 59 -3.60 -7.68 -0.09
N ILE A 60 -3.13 -8.45 0.89
CA ILE A 60 -1.74 -8.43 1.36
C ILE A 60 -0.81 -8.93 0.24
N GLN A 61 -1.16 -10.06 -0.38
CA GLN A 61 -0.36 -10.65 -1.46
C GLN A 61 -0.28 -9.73 -2.69
N SER A 62 -1.39 -9.08 -3.08
CA SER A 62 -1.42 -8.10 -4.18
C SER A 62 -0.50 -6.91 -3.92
N HIS A 63 -0.36 -6.46 -2.67
CA HIS A 63 0.56 -5.38 -2.31
C HIS A 63 2.03 -5.80 -2.51
N PHE A 64 2.42 -6.97 -2.01
CA PHE A 64 3.81 -7.45 -2.13
C PHE A 64 4.25 -7.72 -3.56
N HIS A 65 3.33 -8.14 -4.44
CA HIS A 65 3.67 -8.55 -5.81
C HIS A 65 3.28 -7.52 -6.88
N GLY A 66 2.60 -6.43 -6.52
CA GLY A 66 2.11 -5.44 -7.49
C GLY A 66 1.09 -6.00 -8.50
N MET A 67 0.47 -7.15 -8.22
CA MET A 67 -0.48 -7.85 -9.10
C MET A 67 -1.93 -7.60 -8.68
N PHE A 68 -2.26 -6.37 -8.25
CA PHE A 68 -3.61 -6.06 -7.78
C PHE A 68 -4.65 -6.20 -8.89
N LYS A 69 -4.30 -5.81 -10.12
CA LYS A 69 -5.17 -5.92 -11.31
C LYS A 69 -5.66 -7.36 -11.57
N ASP A 70 -4.79 -8.35 -11.37
CA ASP A 70 -5.12 -9.76 -11.59
C ASP A 70 -6.07 -10.30 -10.52
N ALA A 71 -6.05 -9.69 -9.33
CA ALA A 71 -6.91 -10.06 -8.21
C ALA A 71 -8.34 -9.49 -8.30
N TYR A 72 -8.65 -8.59 -9.25
CA TYR A 72 -9.93 -7.88 -9.31
C TYR A 72 -11.13 -8.81 -9.35
N HIS A 73 -11.10 -9.79 -10.26
CA HIS A 73 -12.20 -10.70 -10.45
C HIS A 73 -12.45 -11.58 -9.22
N ILE A 74 -11.37 -12.04 -8.58
CA ILE A 74 -11.44 -12.89 -7.39
C ILE A 74 -11.93 -12.08 -6.18
N LEU A 75 -11.42 -10.84 -6.00
CA LEU A 75 -11.88 -9.97 -4.94
C LEU A 75 -13.37 -9.65 -5.06
N LEU A 76 -13.86 -9.31 -6.25
CA LEU A 76 -15.28 -9.05 -6.47
C LEU A 76 -16.16 -10.23 -6.05
N ASP A 77 -15.73 -11.45 -6.37
CA ASP A 77 -16.43 -12.67 -5.97
C ASP A 77 -16.39 -12.83 -4.44
N TYR A 78 -15.23 -12.63 -3.82
CA TYR A 78 -15.12 -12.78 -2.37
C TYR A 78 -15.92 -11.74 -1.59
N PHE A 79 -15.96 -10.48 -2.07
CA PHE A 79 -16.80 -9.45 -1.48
C PHE A 79 -18.30 -9.73 -1.65
N SER A 80 -18.69 -10.50 -2.67
CA SER A 80 -20.09 -10.94 -2.83
C SER A 80 -20.52 -11.90 -1.72
N GLN A 81 -19.61 -12.76 -1.28
CA GLN A 81 -19.82 -13.74 -0.22
C GLN A 81 -19.65 -13.13 1.19
N LEU A 82 -19.18 -11.89 1.29
CA LEU A 82 -18.92 -11.23 2.57
C LEU A 82 -20.25 -10.78 3.21
N ARG A 83 -20.68 -11.54 4.22
CA ARG A 83 -21.89 -11.21 4.98
C ARG A 83 -21.62 -10.09 5.99
N PRO A 84 -22.55 -9.12 6.15
CA PRO A 84 -22.49 -8.16 7.24
C PRO A 84 -22.43 -8.88 8.58
N THR A 85 -21.59 -8.39 9.50
CA THR A 85 -21.50 -8.91 10.87
C THR A 85 -21.88 -7.83 11.86
N GLN A 86 -22.56 -8.18 12.95
CA GLN A 86 -22.73 -7.27 14.06
C GLN A 86 -21.35 -7.02 14.71
N GLY A 87 -20.91 -5.77 14.73
CA GLY A 87 -19.55 -5.39 15.13
C GLY A 87 -18.74 -4.80 13.97
N ILE A 88 -17.56 -5.38 13.69
CA ILE A 88 -16.62 -4.82 12.72
C ILE A 88 -17.20 -4.89 11.30
N ASN A 89 -17.27 -3.73 10.63
CA ASN A 89 -17.61 -3.64 9.21
C ASN A 89 -16.39 -4.00 8.36
N TYR A 90 -16.23 -5.30 8.07
CA TYR A 90 -15.08 -5.81 7.31
C TYR A 90 -15.00 -5.27 5.87
N THR A 91 -16.14 -4.96 5.24
CA THR A 91 -16.13 -4.35 3.92
C THR A 91 -15.46 -2.98 3.96
N LYS A 92 -15.78 -2.16 4.98
CA LYS A 92 -15.11 -0.87 5.23
C LYS A 92 -13.62 -1.04 5.56
N VAL A 93 -13.27 -2.01 6.40
CA VAL A 93 -11.87 -2.30 6.76
C VAL A 93 -11.04 -2.66 5.52
N PHE A 94 -11.53 -3.58 4.68
CA PHE A 94 -10.81 -4.00 3.49
C PHE A 94 -10.71 -2.89 2.44
N PHE A 95 -11.74 -2.04 2.32
CA PHE A 95 -11.65 -0.85 1.47
C PHE A 95 -10.61 0.15 1.95
N ILE A 96 -10.56 0.42 3.25
CA ILE A 96 -9.53 1.30 3.83
C ILE A 96 -8.14 0.72 3.57
N TYR A 97 -7.96 -0.58 3.75
CA TYR A 97 -6.70 -1.25 3.44
C TYR A 97 -6.32 -1.08 1.96
N LEU A 98 -7.25 -1.38 1.05
CA LEU A 98 -7.06 -1.23 -0.39
C LEU A 98 -6.68 0.19 -0.78
N ALA A 99 -7.36 1.18 -0.21
CA ALA A 99 -7.02 2.59 -0.40
C ALA A 99 -5.61 2.91 0.11
N ALA A 100 -5.23 2.35 1.26
CA ALA A 100 -3.99 2.65 1.96
C ALA A 100 -2.75 1.90 1.43
N THR A 101 -2.91 0.88 0.58
CA THR A 101 -1.81 0.05 0.07
C THR A 101 -1.67 0.02 -1.45
N GLN A 102 -2.73 0.31 -2.21
CA GLN A 102 -2.72 0.24 -3.67
C GLN A 102 -2.52 1.61 -4.29
N LYS A 103 -2.04 1.65 -5.55
CA LYS A 103 -1.83 2.93 -6.26
C LYS A 103 -3.18 3.60 -6.58
N PRO A 104 -3.29 4.94 -6.51
CA PRO A 104 -4.54 5.65 -6.79
C PRO A 104 -5.20 5.28 -8.14
N GLY A 105 -4.39 5.10 -9.18
CA GLY A 105 -4.88 4.69 -10.51
C GLY A 105 -5.49 3.29 -10.54
N GLU A 106 -4.91 2.34 -9.79
CA GLU A 106 -5.45 0.98 -9.71
C GLU A 106 -6.75 0.94 -8.92
N ILE A 107 -6.81 1.68 -7.82
CA ILE A 107 -8.04 1.85 -7.04
C ILE A 107 -9.14 2.41 -7.95
N LYS A 108 -8.87 3.48 -8.70
CA LYS A 108 -9.85 4.06 -9.63
C LYS A 108 -10.36 3.03 -10.64
N ASN A 109 -9.48 2.25 -11.26
CA ASN A 109 -9.86 1.20 -12.20
C ASN A 109 -10.73 0.12 -11.53
N PHE A 110 -10.41 -0.27 -10.29
CA PHE A 110 -11.21 -1.22 -9.53
C PHE A 110 -12.61 -0.68 -9.20
N LEU A 111 -12.70 0.62 -8.83
CA LEU A 111 -13.96 1.31 -8.58
C LEU A 111 -14.82 1.42 -9.85
N GLU A 112 -14.21 1.66 -11.01
CA GLU A 112 -14.91 1.66 -12.30
C GLU A 112 -15.43 0.27 -12.64
N LEU A 113 -14.64 -0.78 -12.42
CA LEU A 113 -15.08 -2.17 -12.59
C LEU A 113 -16.29 -2.49 -11.69
N LEU A 114 -16.25 -2.09 -10.41
CA LEU A 114 -17.35 -2.22 -9.46
C LEU A 114 -18.62 -1.51 -9.97
N ARG A 115 -18.47 -0.28 -10.47
CA ARG A 115 -19.57 0.55 -10.99
C ARG A 115 -20.13 0.04 -12.31
N ASN A 116 -19.34 -0.60 -13.16
CA ASN A 116 -19.83 -1.21 -14.39
C ASN A 116 -20.56 -2.53 -14.12
N LYS A 117 -20.23 -3.20 -13.01
CA LYS A 117 -20.89 -4.43 -12.54
C LYS A 117 -21.92 -4.18 -11.44
N LYS A 118 -22.76 -3.12 -11.55
CA LYS A 118 -23.79 -2.78 -10.54
C LYS A 118 -24.72 -3.94 -10.14
N GLN A 119 -24.84 -4.95 -11.01
CA GLN A 119 -25.66 -6.15 -10.82
C GLN A 119 -24.98 -7.26 -10.02
N HIS A 120 -23.64 -7.22 -9.84
CA HIS A 120 -22.89 -8.22 -9.08
C HIS A 120 -23.06 -7.98 -7.57
N GLU A 121 -23.41 -9.02 -6.79
CA GLU A 121 -23.73 -8.86 -5.36
C GLU A 121 -22.59 -8.25 -4.54
N GLY A 122 -21.34 -8.56 -4.87
CA GLY A 122 -20.16 -7.92 -4.27
C GLY A 122 -20.11 -6.41 -4.51
N GLY A 123 -20.48 -5.97 -5.72
CA GLY A 123 -20.63 -4.54 -6.04
C GLY A 123 -21.74 -3.87 -5.24
N LYS A 124 -22.89 -4.53 -5.08
CA LYS A 124 -24.03 -4.00 -4.30
C LYS A 124 -23.68 -3.75 -2.84
N ASN A 125 -22.88 -4.63 -2.23
CA ASN A 125 -22.44 -4.47 -0.84
C ASN A 125 -21.37 -3.38 -0.68
N MET A 126 -20.57 -3.17 -1.73
CA MET A 126 -19.43 -2.26 -1.71
C MET A 126 -19.81 -0.81 -2.08
N ILE A 127 -20.74 -0.61 -3.00
CA ILE A 127 -21.16 0.72 -3.49
C ILE A 127 -21.65 1.64 -2.36
N PRO A 128 -22.54 1.22 -1.43
CA PRO A 128 -23.00 2.09 -0.35
C PRO A 128 -21.86 2.57 0.55
N ILE A 129 -20.86 1.71 0.78
CA ILE A 129 -19.69 2.03 1.59
C ILE A 129 -18.78 3.01 0.85
N LEU A 130 -18.65 2.89 -0.47
CA LEU A 130 -17.94 3.88 -1.28
C LEU A 130 -18.61 5.25 -1.24
N ASP A 131 -19.94 5.28 -1.27
CA ASP A 131 -20.68 6.53 -1.19
C ASP A 131 -20.62 7.13 0.23
N GLU A 132 -20.67 6.29 1.29
CA GLU A 132 -20.42 6.68 2.69
C GLU A 132 -18.99 7.25 2.86
N LEU A 133 -18.01 6.61 2.24
CA LEU A 133 -16.61 7.02 2.25
C LEU A 133 -16.35 8.29 1.43
N LYS A 134 -17.13 8.54 0.37
CA LYS A 134 -17.11 9.79 -0.43
C LYS A 134 -17.79 10.95 0.26
N LEU A 135 -18.66 10.69 1.23
CA LEU A 135 -19.35 11.72 2.01
C LEU A 135 -18.44 12.32 3.11
N GLU A 136 -17.25 11.79 3.32
CA GLU A 136 -16.27 12.31 4.26
C GLU A 136 -14.92 12.54 3.54
N GLY A 137 -14.44 13.79 3.46
CA GLY A 137 -13.05 14.14 3.08
C GLY A 137 -11.95 13.53 3.99
N LYS A 138 -12.28 12.49 4.75
CA LYS A 138 -11.50 11.74 5.72
C LYS A 138 -10.73 10.59 5.09
N LEU A 139 -11.17 10.06 3.94
CA LEU A 139 -10.36 9.12 3.17
C LEU A 139 -9.30 9.85 2.36
N GLU A 140 -9.65 10.96 1.70
CA GLU A 140 -8.69 11.86 1.05
C GLU A 140 -7.70 12.41 2.10
N GLY A 141 -8.16 13.01 3.21
CA GLY A 141 -7.25 13.50 4.25
C GLY A 141 -6.39 12.42 4.94
N LYS A 142 -6.86 11.17 5.07
CA LYS A 142 -6.01 10.06 5.56
C LYS A 142 -5.02 9.56 4.53
N LEU A 143 -5.42 9.52 3.25
CA LEU A 143 -4.52 9.13 2.17
C LEU A 143 -3.44 10.19 1.98
N GLU A 144 -3.82 11.47 1.94
CA GLU A 144 -2.92 12.62 1.90
C GLU A 144 -1.99 12.61 3.12
N GLY A 145 -2.50 12.56 4.35
CA GLY A 145 -1.65 12.55 5.54
C GLY A 145 -0.74 11.33 5.67
N LYS A 146 -1.13 10.16 5.14
CA LYS A 146 -0.27 8.97 5.11
C LYS A 146 0.79 9.05 4.00
N LEU A 147 0.42 9.59 2.84
CA LEU A 147 1.34 9.80 1.72
C LEU A 147 2.37 10.86 2.09
N GLU A 148 1.92 11.96 2.69
CA GLU A 148 2.76 13.00 3.32
C GLU A 148 3.72 12.37 4.33
N GLY A 149 3.23 11.68 5.36
CA GLY A 149 4.10 11.07 6.38
C GLY A 149 5.08 10.03 5.84
N LYS A 150 4.72 9.31 4.75
CA LYS A 150 5.65 8.37 4.10
C LYS A 150 6.76 9.13 3.35
N LEU A 151 6.43 10.17 2.59
CA LEU A 151 7.41 10.98 1.88
C LEU A 151 8.30 11.74 2.86
N GLU A 152 7.74 12.31 3.93
CA GLU A 152 8.49 12.96 5.01
C GLU A 152 9.50 12.02 5.64
N ASN A 153 9.08 10.81 6.01
CA ASN A 153 9.97 9.83 6.62
C ASN A 153 11.08 9.37 5.66
N GLN A 154 10.79 9.23 4.36
CA GLN A 154 11.82 8.92 3.36
C GLN A 154 12.83 10.07 3.20
N ILE A 155 12.35 11.32 3.19
CA ILE A 155 13.22 12.50 3.14
C ILE A 155 14.07 12.61 4.40
N GLU A 156 13.46 12.46 5.59
CA GLU A 156 14.15 12.53 6.87
C GLU A 156 15.26 11.49 6.99
N ILE A 157 15.00 10.24 6.56
CA ILE A 157 16.02 9.19 6.56
C ILE A 157 17.20 9.58 5.66
N ILE A 158 16.95 10.05 4.45
CA ILE A 158 18.00 10.44 3.50
C ILE A 158 18.77 11.67 4.00
N GLU A 159 18.09 12.69 4.53
CA GLU A 159 18.72 13.88 5.10
C GLU A 159 19.57 13.55 6.33
N ASN A 160 19.09 12.66 7.21
CA ASN A 160 19.87 12.17 8.35
C ASN A 160 21.12 11.41 7.90
N MET A 161 21.03 10.61 6.83
CA MET A 161 22.19 9.92 6.25
C MET A 161 23.20 10.91 5.63
N LEU A 162 22.72 11.93 4.92
CA LEU A 162 23.55 13.01 4.38
C LEU A 162 24.24 13.79 5.51
N ASN A 163 23.52 14.10 6.59
CA ASN A 163 24.06 14.75 7.79
C ASN A 163 25.10 13.87 8.51
N ALA A 164 24.95 12.54 8.44
CA ALA A 164 25.94 11.57 8.90
C ALA A 164 27.15 11.44 7.94
N HIS A 165 27.26 12.30 6.92
CA HIS A 165 28.35 12.33 5.93
C HIS A 165 28.45 11.06 5.07
N LEU A 166 27.35 10.31 4.92
CA LEU A 166 27.28 9.20 3.97
C LEU A 166 27.26 9.75 2.54
N ASN A 167 28.04 9.13 1.66
CA ASN A 167 28.04 9.49 0.24
C ASN A 167 26.80 8.95 -0.48
N TRP A 168 26.52 9.52 -1.66
CA TRP A 168 25.31 9.18 -2.40
C TRP A 168 25.26 7.72 -2.83
N ASP A 169 26.40 7.14 -3.21
CA ASP A 169 26.49 5.73 -3.60
C ASP A 169 26.04 4.79 -2.46
N THR A 170 26.42 5.09 -1.22
CA THR A 170 26.02 4.30 -0.04
C THR A 170 24.54 4.50 0.28
N ILE A 171 24.04 5.73 0.19
CA ILE A 171 22.63 6.05 0.45
C ILE A 171 21.75 5.33 -0.57
N GLN A 172 22.11 5.36 -1.85
CA GLN A 172 21.39 4.68 -2.91
C GLN A 172 21.39 3.15 -2.69
N GLN A 173 22.49 2.57 -2.22
CA GLN A 173 22.54 1.14 -1.88
C GLN A 173 21.63 0.77 -0.69
N VAL A 174 21.53 1.62 0.32
CA VAL A 174 20.74 1.35 1.54
C VAL A 174 19.26 1.63 1.34
N THR A 175 18.91 2.69 0.60
CA THR A 175 17.54 3.17 0.45
C THR A 175 16.89 2.75 -0.88
N GLY A 176 17.71 2.38 -1.88
CA GLY A 176 17.25 2.11 -3.25
C GLY A 176 16.84 3.36 -4.05
N ILE A 177 17.10 4.56 -3.52
CA ILE A 177 16.66 5.84 -4.09
C ILE A 177 17.86 6.57 -4.71
N ASP A 178 17.72 7.05 -5.95
CA ASP A 178 18.73 7.89 -6.63
C ASP A 178 18.46 9.42 -6.49
N ILE A 179 19.41 10.26 -6.90
CA ILE A 179 19.32 11.73 -6.76
C ILE A 179 18.05 12.27 -7.42
N GLN A 180 17.68 11.76 -8.59
CA GLN A 180 16.52 12.26 -9.32
C GLN A 180 15.22 11.86 -8.62
N GLN A 181 15.13 10.61 -8.16
CA GLN A 181 14.00 10.12 -7.39
C GLN A 181 13.85 10.88 -6.07
N PHE A 182 14.95 11.24 -5.42
CA PHE A 182 14.92 12.04 -4.20
C PHE A 182 14.37 13.45 -4.44
N GLU A 183 14.77 14.11 -5.53
CA GLU A 183 14.20 15.41 -5.92
C GLU A 183 12.72 15.31 -6.32
N ASP A 184 12.32 14.24 -7.02
CA ASP A 184 10.92 13.97 -7.34
C ASP A 184 10.07 13.78 -6.08
N ILE A 185 10.59 13.08 -5.07
CA ILE A 185 9.92 12.88 -3.77
C ILE A 185 9.73 14.23 -3.06
N LYS A 186 10.72 15.13 -3.11
CA LYS A 186 10.59 16.50 -2.56
C LYS A 186 9.52 17.32 -3.27
N LEU A 187 9.49 17.27 -4.61
CA LEU A 187 8.48 17.97 -5.41
C LEU A 187 7.07 17.43 -5.15
N GLN A 188 6.92 16.11 -5.01
CA GLN A 188 5.64 15.49 -4.65
C GLN A 188 5.16 15.92 -3.27
N LEU A 189 6.05 15.99 -2.27
CA LEU A 189 5.70 16.45 -0.93
C LEU A 189 5.26 17.94 -0.95
N GLN A 190 5.95 18.78 -1.72
CA GLN A 190 5.57 20.19 -1.88
C GLN A 190 4.19 20.34 -2.53
N ALA A 191 3.91 19.58 -3.58
CA ALA A 191 2.61 19.61 -4.25
C ALA A 191 1.45 19.18 -3.34
N ILE A 192 1.69 18.23 -2.43
CA ILE A 192 0.69 17.75 -1.46
C ILE A 192 0.46 18.75 -0.32
N LYS A 193 1.50 19.47 0.12
CA LYS A 193 1.40 20.50 1.17
C LYS A 193 0.80 21.83 0.69
N MET A 194 0.66 22.04 -0.62
CA MET A 194 0.07 23.27 -1.15
C MET A 194 -1.47 23.23 -1.11
N PRO A 195 -2.16 24.21 -0.50
CA PRO A 195 -3.62 24.26 -0.50
C PRO A 195 -4.17 24.54 -1.92
N PRO A 196 -5.34 23.98 -2.28
CA PRO A 196 -5.89 24.02 -3.65
C PRO A 196 -6.16 25.44 -4.18
N VAL A 197 -6.24 26.44 -3.29
CA VAL A 197 -6.51 27.85 -3.64
C VAL A 197 -5.36 28.51 -4.42
N ILE A 198 -4.12 28.04 -4.28
CA ILE A 198 -2.93 28.65 -4.93
C ILE A 198 -2.68 28.05 -6.32
N ALA A 199 -3.10 26.81 -6.57
CA ALA A 199 -2.89 26.13 -7.85
C ALA A 199 -3.67 26.79 -9.01
N ASP A 200 -4.92 27.20 -8.77
CA ASP A 200 -5.74 27.89 -9.77
C ASP A 200 -5.23 29.30 -10.10
N GLN A 201 -4.67 30.01 -9.11
CA GLN A 201 -4.10 31.36 -9.32
C GLN A 201 -2.73 31.31 -10.04
N ALA A 202 -1.94 30.25 -9.85
CA ALA A 202 -0.68 30.08 -10.58
C ALA A 202 -0.91 29.74 -12.07
N LEU A 203 -1.95 28.96 -12.38
CA LEU A 203 -2.35 28.62 -13.75
C LEU A 203 -3.02 29.80 -14.49
N SER A 204 -3.81 30.63 -13.80
CA SER A 204 -4.38 31.84 -14.42
C SER A 204 -3.31 32.88 -14.76
N ASN A 205 -2.33 33.08 -13.86
CA ASN A 205 -1.32 34.12 -14.03
C ASN A 205 -0.29 33.78 -15.12
N ASN A 206 0.03 32.50 -15.34
CA ASN A 206 0.91 32.09 -16.45
C ASN A 206 0.22 32.22 -17.83
N THR A 207 -1.09 32.01 -17.88
CA THR A 207 -1.85 32.13 -19.14
C THR A 207 -2.02 33.60 -19.56
N SER A 208 -2.16 34.51 -18.60
CA SER A 208 -2.19 35.96 -18.87
C SER A 208 -0.84 36.55 -19.26
N GLN A 209 0.28 36.00 -18.76
CA GLN A 209 1.62 36.47 -19.16
C GLN A 209 2.04 35.97 -20.55
N MET A 210 1.67 34.75 -20.97
CA MET A 210 1.96 34.29 -22.34
C MET A 210 1.15 35.01 -23.42
N SER A 211 -0.05 35.50 -23.10
CA SER A 211 -0.86 36.32 -24.02
C SER A 211 -0.29 37.72 -24.25
N ALA A 212 0.50 38.26 -23.32
CA ALA A 212 1.06 39.61 -23.45
C ALA A 212 2.37 39.64 -24.29
N TYR A 213 2.99 38.49 -24.55
CA TYR A 213 4.21 38.38 -25.36
C TYR A 213 3.95 37.93 -26.81
N SER A 214 2.70 37.66 -27.21
CA SER A 214 2.36 37.31 -28.61
C SER A 214 1.68 38.45 -29.39
N GLU A 215 1.55 39.65 -28.81
CA GLU A 215 0.94 40.82 -29.46
C GLU A 215 1.87 42.05 -29.53
N ALA A 216 3.19 41.87 -29.41
CA ALA A 216 4.19 42.94 -29.60
C ALA A 216 5.16 42.61 -30.75
#